data_AF-A0A7H8H9L9-F1
#
_entry.id   AF-A0A7H8H9L9-F1
#
_cell.length_a   1.000
_cell.length_b   1.000
_cell.length_c   1.000
_cell.angle_alpha   90.00
_cell.angle_beta   90.00
_cell.angle_gamma   90.00
#
_symmetry.space_group_name_H-M   'P 1'
#
loop_
_entity.id
_entity.type
_entity.pdbx_description
1 polymer ?
#
loop_
_entity_poly.entity_id
_entity_poly.type
_entity_poly.pdbx_seq_one_letter_code
_entity_poly.pdbx_strand_id
1 'polypeptide(L)'
;MRTRLGWLAAAAAVLAGTLLPGTAAAESNGGVRVMPLGDSITEGTQVPGGYRIGLWQRVTAGGYQVDFVGSQSNGPASLGDHDHEGHPGWRIDQIDANIVSWLRTSTPHTVLLHIGTNDVLQNYNVGGAPARLSGLIDHITATAPDAEVFVATIIPIANSGQEAAARTFNAAIPGIVQGKQNAGKHVHLVNMHDALTTADLIDGVHPTAGGYDKMAAVWYAALQAVPGSIGTPGQSSARQLVGTQSGRCADVPSTADGTAVRLADCAGAPWTPSGKQLTTAGNKCLDASGQGTADGTPVIIWTCSGQANQQWNVNADGTLTGVQSGKCVDATGQGTTAGTKLILWTCNGQANQKWTLRAAA
;
A
#
# COMPACT_ATOMS: atom_id res chain seq x y z
N MET A 1 -26.66 -57.30 -48.08
CA MET A 1 -25.27 -56.97 -47.73
C MET A 1 -25.28 -55.60 -47.06
N ARG A 2 -24.87 -55.53 -45.79
CA ARG A 2 -24.90 -54.31 -44.97
C ARG A 2 -23.71 -53.41 -45.34
N THR A 3 -23.95 -52.16 -45.72
CA THR A 3 -22.93 -51.11 -45.77
C THR A 3 -23.38 -49.95 -44.89
N ARG A 4 -22.65 -49.76 -43.79
CA ARG A 4 -22.82 -48.68 -42.81
C ARG A 4 -22.21 -47.40 -43.38
N LEU A 5 -22.98 -46.33 -43.52
CA LEU A 5 -22.46 -44.98 -43.75
C LEU A 5 -22.22 -44.33 -42.38
N GLY A 6 -20.95 -44.20 -41.98
CA GLY A 6 -20.55 -43.44 -40.80
C GLY A 6 -20.53 -41.95 -41.13
N TRP A 7 -21.33 -41.17 -40.41
CA TRP A 7 -21.26 -39.71 -40.43
C TRP A 7 -20.20 -39.28 -39.41
N LEU A 8 -19.12 -38.65 -39.88
CA LEU A 8 -18.14 -37.97 -39.05
C LEU A 8 -18.71 -36.60 -38.65
N ALA A 9 -19.19 -36.47 -37.42
CA ALA A 9 -19.47 -35.18 -36.81
C ALA A 9 -18.15 -34.61 -36.25
N ALA A 10 -17.67 -33.52 -36.82
CA ALA A 10 -16.56 -32.74 -36.27
C ALA A 10 -17.05 -32.02 -35.01
N ALA A 11 -16.63 -32.46 -33.84
CA ALA A 11 -16.83 -31.75 -32.58
C ALA A 11 -15.80 -30.61 -32.49
N ALA A 12 -16.24 -29.37 -32.68
CA ALA A 12 -15.45 -28.19 -32.35
C ALA A 12 -15.38 -28.07 -30.82
N ALA A 13 -14.22 -28.37 -30.24
CA ALA A 13 -13.96 -28.10 -28.83
C ALA A 13 -13.78 -26.60 -28.62
N VAL A 14 -14.81 -25.94 -28.07
CA VAL A 14 -14.68 -24.59 -27.53
C VAL A 14 -13.91 -24.71 -26.21
N LEU A 15 -12.62 -24.38 -26.25
CA LEU A 15 -11.83 -24.15 -25.05
C LEU A 15 -12.34 -22.87 -24.38
N ALA A 16 -13.24 -23.02 -23.42
CA ALA A 16 -13.53 -21.97 -22.45
C ALA A 16 -12.28 -21.81 -21.57
N GLY A 17 -11.42 -20.86 -21.92
CA GLY A 17 -10.33 -20.43 -21.07
C GLY A 17 -10.91 -19.87 -19.77
N THR A 18 -10.72 -20.58 -18.66
CA THR A 18 -10.92 -20.03 -17.33
C THR A 18 -9.90 -18.92 -17.14
N LEU A 19 -10.33 -17.66 -17.29
CA LEU A 19 -9.60 -16.52 -16.78
C LEU A 19 -9.51 -16.70 -15.26
N LEU A 20 -8.35 -17.13 -14.78
CA LEU A 20 -8.00 -16.98 -13.37
C LEU A 20 -8.11 -15.47 -13.07
N PRO A 21 -8.81 -15.05 -12.00
CA PRO A 21 -8.79 -13.65 -11.60
C PRO A 21 -7.33 -13.29 -11.33
N GLY A 22 -6.77 -12.41 -12.17
CA GLY A 22 -5.48 -11.82 -11.88
C GLY A 22 -5.58 -11.11 -10.54
N THR A 23 -4.63 -11.36 -9.65
CA THR A 23 -4.45 -10.53 -8.45
C THR A 23 -4.38 -9.09 -8.92
N ALA A 24 -5.30 -8.23 -8.46
CA ALA A 24 -5.22 -6.81 -8.72
C ALA A 24 -3.81 -6.35 -8.34
N ALA A 25 -3.11 -5.75 -9.29
CA ALA A 25 -1.83 -5.13 -9.02
C ALA A 25 -2.07 -3.98 -8.04
N ALA A 26 -1.25 -3.89 -6.98
CA ALA A 26 -1.30 -2.78 -6.05
C ALA A 26 -1.24 -1.46 -6.82
N GLU A 27 -2.18 -0.57 -6.54
CA GLU A 27 -2.17 0.78 -7.05
C GLU A 27 -1.02 1.52 -6.38
N SER A 28 -0.35 2.40 -7.13
CA SER A 28 0.60 3.31 -6.50
C SER A 28 0.39 4.72 -7.01
N ASN A 29 0.06 5.59 -6.07
CA ASN A 29 -0.14 7.02 -6.27
C ASN A 29 1.06 7.83 -5.75
N GLY A 30 1.97 7.16 -5.06
CA GLY A 30 3.15 7.77 -4.49
C GLY A 30 2.85 8.62 -3.27
N GLY A 31 3.90 9.06 -2.57
CA GLY A 31 3.75 9.77 -1.31
C GLY A 31 3.85 8.85 -0.09
N VAL A 32 3.20 9.23 1.01
CA VAL A 32 3.29 8.47 2.25
C VAL A 32 2.43 7.22 2.18
N ARG A 33 3.05 6.05 2.40
CA ARG A 33 2.37 4.75 2.38
C ARG A 33 1.52 4.57 3.62
N VAL A 34 0.21 4.57 3.44
CA VAL A 34 -0.78 4.42 4.49
C VAL A 34 -1.47 3.07 4.32
N MET A 35 -1.48 2.22 5.34
CA MET A 35 -2.19 0.95 5.35
C MET A 35 -3.49 1.07 6.14
N PRO A 36 -4.67 1.11 5.48
CA PRO A 36 -5.95 0.89 6.13
C PRO A 36 -6.06 -0.58 6.54
N LEU A 37 -5.97 -0.88 7.83
CA LEU A 37 -5.90 -2.25 8.37
C LEU A 37 -7.11 -2.54 9.28
N GLY A 38 -7.83 -3.61 9.00
CA GLY A 38 -8.96 -3.97 9.84
C GLY A 38 -9.84 -5.07 9.30
N ASP A 39 -11.12 -4.99 9.64
CA ASP A 39 -12.15 -5.96 9.26
C ASP A 39 -13.07 -5.44 8.13
N SER A 40 -14.33 -5.90 8.11
CA SER A 40 -15.36 -5.49 7.15
C SER A 40 -15.62 -3.98 7.14
N ILE A 41 -15.39 -3.30 8.26
CA ILE A 41 -15.59 -1.84 8.35
C ILE A 41 -14.48 -1.11 7.58
N THR A 42 -13.26 -1.65 7.55
CA THR A 42 -12.16 -1.09 6.74
C THR A 42 -12.28 -1.47 5.26
N GLU A 43 -12.72 -2.69 4.97
CA GLU A 43 -13.05 -3.11 3.60
C GLU A 43 -14.22 -2.30 3.02
N GLY A 44 -15.15 -1.86 3.86
CA GLY A 44 -16.32 -1.09 3.44
C GLY A 44 -17.49 -1.99 3.05
N THR A 45 -17.75 -3.05 3.81
CA THR A 45 -18.88 -3.94 3.52
C THR A 45 -20.18 -3.14 3.43
N GLN A 46 -20.97 -3.41 2.39
CA GLN A 46 -22.18 -2.67 1.95
C GLN A 46 -21.96 -1.27 1.36
N VAL A 47 -20.80 -0.65 1.55
CA VAL A 47 -20.39 0.60 0.91
C VAL A 47 -18.94 0.46 0.46
N PRO A 48 -18.66 -0.23 -0.67
CA PRO A 48 -17.29 -0.56 -1.09
C PRO A 48 -16.37 0.66 -1.03
N GLY A 49 -15.19 0.54 -0.41
CA GLY A 49 -14.31 1.68 -0.11
C GLY A 49 -14.48 2.27 1.29
N GLY A 50 -15.67 2.17 1.89
CA GLY A 50 -15.94 2.59 3.28
C GLY A 50 -15.47 4.01 3.59
N TYR A 51 -14.78 4.18 4.73
CA TYR A 51 -14.22 5.47 5.13
C TYR A 51 -13.05 5.93 4.23
N ARG A 52 -12.42 5.03 3.46
CA ARG A 52 -11.29 5.39 2.60
C ARG A 52 -11.70 6.39 1.52
N ILE A 53 -12.96 6.35 1.08
CA ILE A 53 -13.52 7.32 0.12
C ILE A 53 -13.41 8.74 0.66
N GLY A 54 -13.99 9.01 1.83
CA GLY A 54 -13.96 10.33 2.45
C GLY A 54 -12.55 10.73 2.87
N LEU A 55 -11.73 9.76 3.32
CA LEU A 55 -10.36 10.02 3.74
C LEU A 55 -9.51 10.47 2.55
N TRP A 56 -9.58 9.74 1.43
CA TRP A 56 -8.90 10.07 0.18
C TRP A 56 -9.25 11.48 -0.31
N GLN A 57 -10.54 11.83 -0.30
CA GLN A 57 -11.00 13.17 -0.68
C GLN A 57 -10.41 14.25 0.22
N ARG A 58 -10.33 14.02 1.54
CA ARG A 58 -9.78 14.99 2.51
C ARG A 58 -8.27 15.15 2.37
N VAL A 59 -7.51 14.06 2.22
CA VAL A 59 -6.05 14.14 2.06
C VAL A 59 -5.68 14.80 0.74
N THR A 60 -6.36 14.46 -0.36
CA THR A 60 -6.11 15.08 -1.68
C THR A 60 -6.51 16.54 -1.70
N ALA A 61 -7.68 16.90 -1.17
CA ALA A 61 -8.09 18.31 -1.03
C ALA A 61 -7.15 19.09 -0.10
N GLY A 62 -6.57 18.44 0.90
CA GLY A 62 -5.54 18.98 1.78
C GLY A 62 -4.15 19.13 1.13
N GLY A 63 -3.98 18.71 -0.13
CA GLY A 63 -2.72 18.78 -0.86
C GLY A 63 -1.67 17.75 -0.41
N TYR A 64 -2.09 16.70 0.30
CA TYR A 64 -1.23 15.58 0.68
C TYR A 64 -1.16 14.56 -0.46
N GLN A 65 0.00 13.91 -0.60
CA GLN A 65 0.17 12.74 -1.45
C GLN A 65 0.29 11.50 -0.57
N VAL A 66 -0.67 10.60 -0.71
CA VAL A 66 -0.70 9.33 0.02
C VAL A 66 -0.83 8.19 -0.98
N ASP A 67 -0.29 7.05 -0.56
CA ASP A 67 -0.30 5.78 -1.27
C ASP A 67 -1.03 4.80 -0.34
N PHE A 68 -2.27 4.42 -0.63
CA PHE A 68 -2.88 3.35 0.16
C PHE A 68 -2.21 2.03 -0.21
N VAL A 69 -1.96 1.19 0.79
CA VAL A 69 -1.24 -0.06 0.58
C VAL A 69 -1.90 -1.21 1.33
N GLY A 70 -1.88 -2.38 0.71
CA GLY A 70 -2.36 -3.63 1.30
C GLY A 70 -2.58 -4.68 0.22
N SER A 71 -2.97 -5.89 0.63
CA SER A 71 -3.19 -7.01 -0.29
C SER A 71 -4.59 -7.04 -0.91
N GLN A 72 -5.54 -6.28 -0.36
CA GLN A 72 -6.92 -6.19 -0.83
C GLN A 72 -7.12 -4.90 -1.63
N SER A 73 -8.11 -4.88 -2.52
CA SER A 73 -8.42 -3.71 -3.32
C SER A 73 -9.91 -3.68 -3.67
N ASN A 74 -10.61 -2.58 -3.32
CA ASN A 74 -11.99 -2.34 -3.69
C ASN A 74 -12.36 -0.84 -3.59
N GLY A 75 -13.52 -0.47 -4.13
CA GLY A 75 -14.12 0.87 -3.98
C GLY A 75 -14.68 1.43 -5.30
N PRO A 76 -15.34 2.60 -5.25
CA PRO A 76 -15.78 3.29 -6.45
C PRO A 76 -14.62 4.04 -7.11
N ALA A 77 -14.73 4.35 -8.40
CA ALA A 77 -13.72 5.13 -9.13
C ALA A 77 -13.41 6.53 -8.55
N SER A 78 -14.25 7.05 -7.65
CA SER A 78 -13.98 8.30 -6.91
C SER A 78 -12.96 8.14 -5.78
N LEU A 79 -12.67 6.91 -5.37
CA LEU A 79 -11.55 6.54 -4.51
C LEU A 79 -10.34 6.38 -5.43
N GLY A 80 -9.37 7.31 -5.36
CA GLY A 80 -8.24 7.32 -6.29
C GLY A 80 -7.19 6.24 -6.01
N ASP A 81 -7.27 5.61 -4.84
CA ASP A 81 -6.44 4.47 -4.45
C ASP A 81 -7.31 3.44 -3.72
N HIS A 82 -7.46 2.28 -4.33
CA HIS A 82 -8.38 1.24 -3.86
C HIS A 82 -7.75 0.29 -2.86
N ASP A 83 -6.45 0.36 -2.63
CA ASP A 83 -5.73 -0.65 -1.83
C ASP A 83 -6.04 -0.55 -0.33
N HIS A 84 -6.10 -1.71 0.33
CA HIS A 84 -6.31 -1.83 1.77
C HIS A 84 -5.90 -3.19 2.33
N GLU A 85 -5.92 -3.31 3.65
CA GLU A 85 -5.75 -4.56 4.40
C GLU A 85 -6.95 -4.82 5.32
N GLY A 86 -8.14 -4.45 4.84
CA GLY A 86 -9.45 -4.77 5.44
C GLY A 86 -9.97 -6.17 5.07
N HIS A 87 -10.30 -6.99 6.06
CA HIS A 87 -10.72 -8.39 5.88
C HIS A 87 -12.08 -8.70 6.54
N PRO A 88 -13.19 -8.79 5.77
CA PRO A 88 -14.52 -9.02 6.33
C PRO A 88 -14.62 -10.26 7.24
N GLY A 89 -15.19 -10.07 8.43
CA GLY A 89 -15.39 -11.14 9.42
C GLY A 89 -14.15 -11.55 10.22
N TRP A 90 -12.99 -10.92 9.99
CA TRP A 90 -11.76 -11.28 10.69
C TRP A 90 -11.65 -10.64 12.07
N ARG A 91 -11.09 -11.41 13.00
CA ARG A 91 -10.76 -11.00 14.37
C ARG A 91 -9.31 -10.56 14.50
N ILE A 92 -8.96 -10.04 15.68
CA ILE A 92 -7.60 -9.64 16.03
C ILE A 92 -6.58 -10.77 15.80
N ASP A 93 -6.87 -12.01 16.22
CA ASP A 93 -5.94 -13.14 16.09
C ASP A 93 -5.66 -13.52 14.63
N GLN A 94 -6.63 -13.34 13.76
CA GLN A 94 -6.50 -13.68 12.34
C GLN A 94 -5.69 -12.60 11.59
N ILE A 95 -5.89 -11.32 11.93
CA ILE A 95 -5.03 -10.23 11.44
C ILE A 95 -3.60 -10.42 11.95
N ASP A 96 -3.41 -10.71 13.23
CA ASP A 96 -2.10 -10.89 13.86
C ASP A 96 -1.28 -12.03 13.22
N ALA A 97 -1.94 -13.13 12.83
CA ALA A 97 -1.30 -14.24 12.15
C ALA A 97 -0.64 -13.86 10.80
N ASN A 98 -1.04 -12.74 10.18
CA ASN A 98 -0.60 -12.34 8.84
C ASN A 98 0.17 -11.01 8.80
N ILE A 99 0.04 -10.18 9.85
CA ILE A 99 0.48 -8.78 9.83
C ILE A 99 1.96 -8.61 9.50
N VAL A 100 2.84 -9.50 10.00
CA VAL A 100 4.28 -9.41 9.74
C VAL A 100 4.59 -9.56 8.23
N SER A 101 3.88 -10.45 7.53
CA SER A 101 4.06 -10.65 6.10
C SER A 101 3.58 -9.44 5.31
N TRP A 102 2.41 -8.90 5.65
CA TRP A 102 1.84 -7.71 5.01
C TRP A 102 2.72 -6.48 5.21
N LEU A 103 3.21 -6.22 6.42
CA LEU A 103 4.11 -5.10 6.71
C LEU A 103 5.42 -5.19 5.93
N ARG A 104 5.99 -6.40 5.78
CA ARG A 104 7.22 -6.59 5.00
C ARG A 104 7.02 -6.41 3.50
N THR A 105 5.83 -6.77 3.01
CA THR A 105 5.49 -6.69 1.58
C THR A 105 5.13 -5.26 1.18
N SER A 106 4.27 -4.62 1.97
CA SER A 106 3.70 -3.31 1.67
C SER A 106 4.43 -2.15 2.31
N THR A 107 5.36 -2.40 3.25
CA THR A 107 6.24 -1.40 3.90
C THR A 107 5.53 -0.06 4.20
N PRO A 108 4.42 -0.05 4.97
CA PRO A 108 3.70 1.18 5.25
C PRO A 108 4.52 2.08 6.18
N HIS A 109 4.42 3.39 5.96
CA HIS A 109 4.88 4.39 6.91
C HIS A 109 3.82 4.64 7.99
N THR A 110 2.54 4.49 7.64
CA THR A 110 1.43 4.78 8.53
C THR A 110 0.43 3.63 8.51
N VAL A 111 -0.05 3.19 9.67
CA VAL A 111 -1.04 2.11 9.79
C VAL A 111 -2.29 2.65 10.48
N LEU A 112 -3.46 2.47 9.87
CA LEU A 112 -4.76 2.80 10.45
C LEU A 112 -5.42 1.51 10.92
N LEU A 113 -5.27 1.18 12.20
CA LEU A 113 -5.77 -0.07 12.79
C LEU A 113 -7.17 0.13 13.38
N HIS A 114 -8.18 -0.50 12.77
CA HIS A 114 -9.54 -0.60 13.31
C HIS A 114 -9.99 -2.07 13.32
N ILE A 115 -9.86 -2.72 14.46
CA ILE A 115 -10.13 -4.16 14.63
C ILE A 115 -10.69 -4.46 16.03
N GLY A 116 -11.41 -5.57 16.16
CA GLY A 116 -11.99 -6.04 17.42
C GLY A 116 -13.51 -6.19 17.36
N THR A 117 -14.17 -5.64 16.35
CA THR A 117 -15.62 -5.76 16.14
C THR A 117 -16.03 -7.24 16.08
N ASN A 118 -15.32 -8.04 15.29
CA ASN A 118 -15.62 -9.46 15.13
C ASN A 118 -15.32 -10.29 16.38
N ASP A 119 -14.37 -9.88 17.22
CA ASP A 119 -14.13 -10.52 18.51
C ASP A 119 -15.38 -10.43 19.40
N VAL A 120 -16.02 -9.26 19.39
CA VAL A 120 -17.30 -9.01 20.09
C VAL A 120 -18.45 -9.75 19.42
N LEU A 121 -18.64 -9.58 18.11
CA LEU A 121 -19.79 -10.16 17.39
C LEU A 121 -19.80 -11.69 17.43
N GLN A 122 -18.62 -12.31 17.37
CA GLN A 122 -18.47 -13.77 17.39
C GLN A 122 -18.34 -14.33 18.81
N ASN A 123 -18.41 -13.48 19.84
CA ASN A 123 -18.19 -13.83 21.25
C ASN A 123 -16.88 -14.62 21.47
N TYR A 124 -15.83 -14.26 20.74
CA TYR A 124 -14.57 -14.97 20.76
C TYR A 124 -13.61 -14.34 21.77
N ASN A 125 -13.50 -14.96 22.95
CA ASN A 125 -12.60 -14.53 24.03
C ASN A 125 -12.56 -13.00 24.20
N VAL A 126 -13.74 -12.40 24.40
CA VAL A 126 -13.91 -10.94 24.46
C VAL A 126 -13.07 -10.35 25.61
N GLY A 127 -13.01 -11.01 26.76
CA GLY A 127 -12.17 -10.58 27.89
C GLY A 127 -10.67 -10.58 27.59
N GLY A 128 -10.20 -11.46 26.70
CA GLY A 128 -8.81 -11.50 26.24
C GLY A 128 -8.52 -10.65 24.99
N ALA A 129 -9.53 -10.04 24.38
CA ALA A 129 -9.35 -9.22 23.17
C ALA A 129 -8.41 -8.02 23.39
N PRO A 130 -8.46 -7.27 24.51
CA PRO A 130 -7.51 -6.18 24.76
C PRO A 130 -6.04 -6.64 24.78
N ALA A 131 -5.76 -7.80 25.39
CA ALA A 131 -4.41 -8.36 25.41
C ALA A 131 -3.95 -8.77 24.01
N ARG A 132 -4.83 -9.36 23.20
CA ARG A 132 -4.54 -9.69 21.79
C ARG A 132 -4.30 -8.44 20.94
N LEU A 133 -5.08 -7.37 21.14
CA LEU A 133 -4.83 -6.09 20.48
C LEU A 133 -3.45 -5.52 20.85
N SER A 134 -3.11 -5.56 22.14
CA SER A 134 -1.80 -5.12 22.62
C SER A 134 -0.64 -5.91 21.98
N GLY A 135 -0.79 -7.23 21.85
CA GLY A 135 0.17 -8.10 21.16
C GLY A 135 0.29 -7.82 19.66
N LEU A 136 -0.85 -7.59 18.99
CA LEU A 136 -0.87 -7.17 17.58
C LEU A 136 -0.08 -5.87 17.37
N ILE A 137 -0.28 -4.87 18.24
CA ILE A 137 0.48 -3.61 18.18
C ILE A 137 1.99 -3.85 18.43
N ASP A 138 2.36 -4.80 19.30
CA ASP A 138 3.76 -5.17 19.50
C ASP A 138 4.37 -5.76 18.22
N HIS A 139 3.67 -6.67 17.54
CA HIS A 139 4.15 -7.24 16.27
C HIS A 139 4.29 -6.18 15.17
N ILE A 140 3.34 -5.24 15.08
CA ILE A 140 3.42 -4.11 14.13
C ILE A 140 4.65 -3.25 14.44
N THR A 141 4.79 -2.75 15.67
CA THR A 141 5.85 -1.82 16.06
C THR A 141 7.22 -2.47 16.24
N ALA A 142 7.31 -3.79 16.25
CA ALA A 142 8.57 -4.53 16.14
C ALA A 142 9.00 -4.74 14.68
N THR A 143 8.03 -4.93 13.77
CA THR A 143 8.30 -5.16 12.34
C THR A 143 8.57 -3.84 11.59
N ALA A 144 7.84 -2.78 11.94
CA ALA A 144 7.96 -1.45 11.37
C ALA A 144 8.17 -0.42 12.50
N PRO A 145 9.38 -0.33 13.09
CA PRO A 145 9.63 0.50 14.27
C PRO A 145 9.49 2.01 14.01
N ASP A 146 9.67 2.44 12.77
CA ASP A 146 9.56 3.85 12.36
C ASP A 146 8.14 4.23 11.90
N ALA A 147 7.21 3.27 11.84
CA ALA A 147 5.86 3.53 11.35
C ALA A 147 4.97 4.20 12.40
N GLU A 148 4.12 5.13 11.96
CA GLU A 148 3.10 5.76 12.78
C GLU A 148 1.86 4.85 12.85
N VAL A 149 1.56 4.28 14.02
CA VAL A 149 0.43 3.34 14.19
C VAL A 149 -0.73 4.02 14.89
N PHE A 150 -1.84 4.23 14.19
CA PHE A 150 -3.05 4.78 14.75
C PHE A 150 -4.03 3.66 15.10
N VAL A 151 -4.46 3.60 16.37
CA VAL A 151 -5.33 2.56 16.90
C VAL A 151 -6.67 3.18 17.24
N ALA A 152 -7.70 2.79 16.49
CA ALA A 152 -9.05 3.26 16.70
C ALA A 152 -9.79 2.46 17.77
N THR A 153 -10.61 3.13 18.57
CA THR A 153 -11.74 2.46 19.23
C THR A 153 -12.68 1.88 18.17
N ILE A 154 -13.33 0.74 18.42
CA ILE A 154 -14.33 0.23 17.49
C ILE A 154 -15.60 1.07 17.56
N ILE A 155 -16.32 1.21 16.46
CA ILE A 155 -17.59 1.95 16.37
C ILE A 155 -18.73 1.34 17.22
N PRO A 156 -19.84 2.06 17.46
CA PRO A 156 -20.99 1.49 18.16
C PRO A 156 -21.60 0.29 17.44
N ILE A 157 -22.19 -0.62 18.21
CA ILE A 157 -22.97 -1.77 17.71
C ILE A 157 -24.42 -1.62 18.17
N ALA A 158 -25.41 -1.91 17.33
CA ALA A 158 -26.82 -1.68 17.68
C ALA A 158 -27.35 -2.65 18.75
N ASN A 159 -26.83 -3.88 18.80
CA ASN A 159 -27.19 -4.84 19.84
C ASN A 159 -26.60 -4.39 21.19
N SER A 160 -27.45 -4.18 22.19
CA SER A 160 -27.05 -3.61 23.48
C SER A 160 -26.03 -4.45 24.27
N GLY A 161 -26.09 -5.78 24.18
CA GLY A 161 -25.13 -6.67 24.83
C GLY A 161 -23.75 -6.60 24.17
N GLN A 162 -23.73 -6.60 22.83
CA GLN A 162 -22.50 -6.42 22.05
C GLN A 162 -21.92 -5.01 22.22
N GLU A 163 -22.76 -3.98 22.28
CA GLU A 163 -22.33 -2.61 22.57
C GLU A 163 -21.70 -2.46 23.95
N ALA A 164 -22.26 -3.09 24.98
CA ALA A 164 -21.66 -3.10 26.32
C ALA A 164 -20.28 -3.78 26.31
N ALA A 165 -20.14 -4.88 25.57
CA ALA A 165 -18.87 -5.56 25.35
C ALA A 165 -17.87 -4.70 24.56
N ALA A 166 -18.33 -4.03 23.49
CA ALA A 166 -17.54 -3.12 22.68
C ALA A 166 -17.01 -1.94 23.50
N ARG A 167 -17.84 -1.34 24.36
CA ARG A 167 -17.42 -0.28 25.29
C ARG A 167 -16.40 -0.77 26.31
N THR A 168 -16.57 -1.99 26.82
CA THR A 168 -15.59 -2.60 27.73
C THR A 168 -14.23 -2.81 27.05
N PHE A 169 -14.25 -3.30 25.80
CA PHE A 169 -13.05 -3.43 24.97
C PHE A 169 -12.41 -2.06 24.69
N ASN A 170 -13.20 -1.08 24.25
CA ASN A 170 -12.75 0.28 23.94
C ASN A 170 -12.12 0.99 25.15
N ALA A 171 -12.65 0.77 26.36
CA ALA A 171 -12.12 1.35 27.59
C ALA A 171 -10.68 0.92 27.90
N ALA A 172 -10.21 -0.21 27.37
CA ALA A 172 -8.84 -0.68 27.54
C ALA A 172 -7.84 -0.02 26.57
N ILE A 173 -8.30 0.44 25.40
CA ILE A 173 -7.44 0.91 24.29
C ILE A 173 -6.57 2.12 24.70
N PRO A 174 -7.09 3.17 25.40
CA PRO A 174 -6.25 4.30 25.81
C PRO A 174 -5.06 3.86 26.67
N GLY A 175 -5.27 2.94 27.61
CA GLY A 175 -4.20 2.42 28.48
C GLY A 175 -3.17 1.59 27.71
N ILE A 176 -3.61 0.80 26.72
CA ILE A 176 -2.71 0.06 25.83
C ILE A 176 -1.84 1.02 25.03
N VAL A 177 -2.45 2.00 24.34
CA VAL A 177 -1.75 3.00 23.53
C VAL A 177 -0.74 3.77 24.38
N GLN A 178 -1.16 4.27 25.54
CA GLN A 178 -0.27 4.99 26.45
C GLN A 178 0.91 4.13 26.91
N GLY A 179 0.67 2.84 27.18
CA GLY A 179 1.73 1.88 27.52
C GLY A 179 2.77 1.73 26.40
N LYS A 180 2.33 1.68 25.13
CA LYS A 180 3.25 1.63 23.98
C LYS A 180 4.02 2.93 23.79
N GLN A 181 3.37 4.07 23.95
CA GLN A 181 4.01 5.40 23.91
C GLN A 181 5.09 5.55 24.99
N ASN A 182 4.80 5.11 26.23
CA ASN A 182 5.77 5.11 27.33
C ASN A 182 6.98 4.21 27.05
N ALA A 183 6.81 3.18 26.21
CA ALA A 183 7.88 2.33 25.70
C ALA A 183 8.60 2.91 24.47
N GLY A 184 8.32 4.16 24.09
CA GLY A 184 8.95 4.85 22.97
C GLY A 184 8.41 4.44 21.59
N LYS A 185 7.26 3.75 21.52
CA LYS A 185 6.64 3.37 20.24
C LYS A 185 5.78 4.51 19.69
N HIS A 186 5.76 4.66 18.38
CA HIS A 186 4.95 5.65 17.68
C HIS A 186 3.51 5.12 17.49
N VAL A 187 2.73 5.18 18.57
CA VAL A 187 1.35 4.68 18.59
C VAL A 187 0.41 5.78 19.05
N HIS A 188 -0.72 5.94 18.38
CA HIS A 188 -1.66 7.05 18.58
C HIS A 188 -3.09 6.54 18.76
N LEU A 189 -3.83 7.13 19.68
CA LEU A 189 -5.23 6.79 19.93
C LEU A 189 -6.13 7.54 18.95
N VAL A 190 -7.12 6.85 18.39
CA VAL A 190 -8.19 7.47 17.59
C VAL A 190 -9.55 7.14 18.20
N ASN A 191 -10.23 8.16 18.72
CA ASN A 191 -11.56 8.01 19.33
C ASN A 191 -12.63 7.97 18.23
N MET A 192 -12.85 6.79 17.66
CA MET A 192 -13.81 6.57 16.57
C MET A 192 -15.24 6.33 17.08
N HIS A 193 -15.39 5.63 18.22
CA HIS A 193 -16.68 5.25 18.77
C HIS A 193 -17.62 6.45 18.94
N ASP A 194 -17.12 7.54 19.52
CA ASP A 194 -17.91 8.74 19.84
C ASP A 194 -18.38 9.53 18.61
N ALA A 195 -17.79 9.29 17.44
CA ALA A 195 -18.14 10.01 16.23
C ALA A 195 -19.37 9.43 15.52
N LEU A 196 -19.79 8.21 15.88
CA LEU A 196 -20.90 7.51 15.25
C LEU A 196 -22.02 7.24 16.25
N THR A 197 -23.21 7.02 15.71
CA THR A 197 -24.38 6.55 16.44
C THR A 197 -24.97 5.34 15.73
N THR A 198 -25.91 4.63 16.37
CA THR A 198 -26.60 3.51 15.70
C THR A 198 -27.42 3.93 14.49
N ALA A 199 -27.81 5.21 14.39
CA ALA A 199 -28.47 5.76 13.21
C ALA A 199 -27.53 5.85 11.99
N ASP A 200 -26.22 5.80 12.22
CA ASP A 200 -25.22 5.80 11.17
C ASP A 200 -24.94 4.39 10.63
N LEU A 201 -25.65 3.35 11.08
CA LEU A 201 -25.41 1.94 10.72
C LEU A 201 -26.54 1.39 9.83
N ILE A 202 -26.18 0.55 8.86
CA ILE A 202 -27.12 -0.08 7.90
C ILE A 202 -27.82 -1.28 8.54
N ASP A 203 -27.03 -2.18 9.14
CA ASP A 203 -27.48 -3.46 9.71
C ASP A 203 -27.23 -3.54 11.22
N GLY A 204 -26.89 -2.41 11.84
CA GLY A 204 -26.51 -2.33 13.24
C GLY A 204 -25.04 -2.65 13.53
N VAL A 205 -24.22 -2.90 12.50
CA VAL A 205 -22.76 -3.07 12.61
C VAL A 205 -22.03 -2.20 11.60
N HIS A 206 -22.40 -2.28 10.32
CA HIS A 206 -21.69 -1.62 9.23
C HIS A 206 -22.22 -0.20 9.02
N PRO A 207 -21.34 0.82 8.92
CA PRO A 207 -21.75 2.18 8.65
C PRO A 207 -22.46 2.38 7.31
N THR A 208 -23.37 3.35 7.29
CA THR A 208 -23.88 4.01 6.08
C THR A 208 -22.77 4.83 5.43
N ALA A 209 -22.99 5.31 4.19
CA ALA A 209 -22.06 6.25 3.55
C ALA A 209 -21.79 7.50 4.42
N GLY A 210 -22.81 8.03 5.10
CA GLY A 210 -22.66 9.16 6.03
C GLY A 210 -21.87 8.79 7.28
N GLY A 211 -22.08 7.59 7.84
CA GLY A 211 -21.29 7.07 8.95
C GLY A 211 -19.81 6.89 8.59
N TYR A 212 -19.53 6.36 7.40
CA TYR A 212 -18.17 6.23 6.88
C TYR A 212 -17.49 7.59 6.64
N ASP A 213 -18.19 8.63 6.18
CA ASP A 213 -17.59 9.97 6.06
C ASP A 213 -17.28 10.60 7.43
N LYS A 214 -18.09 10.34 8.47
CA LYS A 214 -17.76 10.72 9.84
C LYS A 214 -16.47 10.04 10.31
N MET A 215 -16.34 8.73 10.06
CA MET A 215 -15.10 8.00 10.36
C MET A 215 -13.90 8.59 9.60
N ALA A 216 -14.08 8.93 8.33
CA ALA A 216 -13.05 9.56 7.51
C ALA A 216 -12.57 10.90 8.09
N ALA A 217 -13.49 11.73 8.59
CA ALA A 217 -13.15 12.99 9.23
C ALA A 217 -12.32 12.78 10.51
N VAL A 218 -12.66 11.77 11.32
CA VAL A 218 -11.91 11.42 12.53
C VAL A 218 -10.50 10.94 12.18
N TRP A 219 -10.37 10.03 11.21
CA TRP A 219 -9.07 9.57 10.73
C TRP A 219 -8.21 10.71 10.22
N TYR A 220 -8.79 11.58 9.38
CA TYR A 220 -8.06 12.71 8.81
C TYR A 220 -7.56 13.67 9.89
N ALA A 221 -8.39 14.02 10.88
CA ALA A 221 -7.98 14.86 11.99
C ALA A 221 -6.85 14.22 12.82
N ALA A 222 -6.90 12.91 13.06
CA ALA A 222 -5.84 12.20 13.77
C ALA A 222 -4.52 12.23 12.98
N LEU A 223 -4.56 11.98 11.67
CA LEU A 223 -3.39 12.02 10.80
C LEU A 223 -2.76 13.42 10.77
N GLN A 224 -3.56 14.47 10.65
CA GLN A 224 -3.06 15.85 10.71
C GLN A 224 -2.40 16.22 12.04
N ALA A 225 -2.81 15.59 13.15
CA ALA A 225 -2.24 15.84 14.48
C ALA A 225 -0.82 15.26 14.65
N VAL A 226 -0.41 14.33 13.78
CA VAL A 226 0.92 13.68 13.82
C VAL A 226 1.71 14.07 12.57
N PRO A 227 2.70 14.97 12.70
CA PRO A 227 3.52 15.42 11.58
C PRO A 227 4.17 14.26 10.81
N GLY A 228 4.14 14.32 9.48
CA GLY A 228 4.75 13.31 8.62
C GLY A 228 3.90 12.06 8.37
N SER A 229 2.88 11.77 9.19
CA SER A 229 2.04 10.56 9.05
C SER A 229 1.30 10.46 7.70
N ILE A 230 1.06 11.59 7.04
CA ILE A 230 0.53 11.65 5.66
C ILE A 230 1.36 12.59 4.76
N GLY A 231 2.60 12.87 5.18
CA GLY A 231 3.51 13.76 4.47
C GLY A 231 3.27 15.24 4.78
N THR A 232 3.62 16.11 3.84
CA THR A 232 3.50 17.56 3.98
C THR A 232 2.67 18.13 2.83
N PRO A 233 1.71 19.03 3.08
CA PRO A 233 0.90 19.64 2.02
C PRO A 233 1.75 20.32 0.95
N GLY A 234 1.42 20.10 -0.33
CA GLY A 234 2.06 20.78 -1.46
C GLY A 234 3.52 20.37 -1.72
N GLN A 235 4.10 19.48 -0.91
CA GLN A 235 5.37 18.84 -1.19
C GLN A 235 5.10 17.59 -2.04
N SER A 236 5.30 17.71 -3.36
CA SER A 236 5.28 16.53 -4.21
C SER A 236 6.36 15.57 -3.76
N SER A 237 6.00 14.30 -3.55
CA SER A 237 6.95 13.20 -3.34
C SER A 237 7.65 12.80 -4.65
N ALA A 238 7.20 13.35 -5.78
CA ALA A 238 7.84 13.17 -7.06
C ALA A 238 9.27 13.74 -7.04
N ARG A 239 10.19 12.97 -7.59
CA ARG A 239 11.63 13.24 -7.65
C ARG A 239 12.10 13.07 -9.08
N GLN A 240 13.07 13.87 -9.47
CA GLN A 240 13.89 13.55 -10.62
C GLN A 240 15.02 12.62 -10.17
N LEU A 241 15.15 11.47 -10.83
CA LEU A 241 16.26 10.53 -10.64
C LEU A 241 17.39 10.93 -11.61
N VAL A 242 18.37 11.68 -11.12
CA VAL A 242 19.42 12.30 -11.92
C VAL A 242 20.72 11.50 -11.84
N GLY A 243 21.28 11.10 -12.97
CA GLY A 243 22.60 10.48 -13.02
C GLY A 243 23.67 11.52 -12.66
N THR A 244 24.44 11.26 -11.61
CA THR A 244 25.43 12.22 -11.07
C THR A 244 26.51 12.55 -12.10
N GLN A 245 26.93 11.58 -12.92
CA GLN A 245 27.92 11.81 -13.98
C GLN A 245 27.37 12.66 -15.13
N SER A 246 26.14 12.41 -15.57
CA SER A 246 25.58 13.00 -16.79
C SER A 246 24.82 14.29 -16.55
N GLY A 247 24.35 14.51 -15.31
CA GLY A 247 23.38 15.56 -14.98
C GLY A 247 22.00 15.33 -15.60
N ARG A 248 21.78 14.19 -16.25
CA ARG A 248 20.55 13.82 -16.95
C ARG A 248 19.68 12.89 -16.14
N CYS A 249 18.38 12.94 -16.39
CA CYS A 249 17.41 12.15 -15.65
C CYS A 249 17.14 10.80 -16.30
N ALA A 250 16.86 9.80 -15.46
CA ALA A 250 16.19 8.58 -15.90
C ALA A 250 14.79 8.94 -16.41
N ASP A 251 14.53 8.64 -17.68
CA ASP A 251 13.37 9.05 -18.46
C ASP A 251 12.72 7.84 -19.13
N VAL A 252 11.39 7.93 -19.29
CA VAL A 252 10.54 6.90 -19.89
C VAL A 252 9.80 7.46 -21.12
N PRO A 253 10.18 7.07 -22.36
CA PRO A 253 9.56 7.61 -23.57
C PRO A 253 8.07 7.30 -23.75
N SER A 254 7.58 6.29 -23.06
CA SER A 254 6.25 5.71 -23.22
C SER A 254 5.85 5.05 -21.91
N THR A 255 4.55 4.88 -21.69
CA THR A 255 3.97 4.20 -20.52
C THR A 255 3.69 2.71 -20.78
N ALA A 256 4.11 2.17 -21.94
CA ALA A 256 3.97 0.75 -22.25
C ALA A 256 4.95 -0.12 -21.46
N ASP A 257 4.49 -1.29 -21.00
CA ASP A 257 5.33 -2.30 -20.35
C ASP A 257 6.50 -2.71 -21.25
N GLY A 258 7.69 -2.85 -20.66
CA GLY A 258 8.92 -3.15 -21.41
C GLY A 258 9.67 -1.91 -21.89
N THR A 259 9.13 -0.71 -21.68
CA THR A 259 9.79 0.52 -22.10
C THR A 259 11.11 0.70 -21.35
N ALA A 260 12.22 0.69 -22.08
CA ALA A 260 13.55 0.82 -21.49
C ALA A 260 13.85 2.24 -21.02
N VAL A 261 14.25 2.35 -19.75
CA VAL A 261 14.64 3.60 -19.11
C VAL A 261 15.96 4.10 -19.72
N ARG A 262 16.05 5.41 -19.91
CA ARG A 262 17.21 6.06 -20.55
C ARG A 262 17.55 7.38 -19.88
N LEU A 263 18.73 7.93 -20.17
CA LEU A 263 19.05 9.31 -19.84
C LEU A 263 18.31 10.30 -20.78
N ALA A 264 17.78 11.40 -20.24
CA ALA A 264 17.23 12.53 -20.99
C ALA A 264 17.33 13.85 -20.21
N ASP A 265 16.94 14.97 -20.83
CA ASP A 265 17.13 16.34 -20.32
C ASP A 265 16.14 16.75 -19.21
N CYS A 266 15.74 15.81 -18.35
CA CYS A 266 14.95 16.05 -17.13
C CYS A 266 13.58 16.72 -17.34
N ALA A 267 13.04 16.71 -18.55
CA ALA A 267 11.67 17.18 -18.85
C ALA A 267 10.62 16.05 -18.84
N GLY A 268 11.06 14.81 -18.62
CA GLY A 268 10.19 13.63 -18.58
C GLY A 268 9.41 13.50 -17.28
N ALA A 269 8.56 12.48 -17.21
CA ALA A 269 7.80 12.18 -16.01
C ALA A 269 8.73 11.97 -14.80
N PRO A 270 8.40 12.54 -13.63
CA PRO A 270 9.18 12.31 -12.43
C PRO A 270 8.98 10.88 -11.92
N TRP A 271 9.80 10.51 -10.95
CA TRP A 271 9.76 9.24 -10.23
C TRP A 271 9.26 9.50 -8.82
N THR A 272 8.31 8.71 -8.34
CA THR A 272 7.85 8.78 -6.97
C THR A 272 8.35 7.55 -6.21
N PRO A 273 9.27 7.71 -5.24
CA PRO A 273 9.64 6.63 -4.35
C PRO A 273 8.46 6.26 -3.47
N SER A 274 8.14 4.97 -3.39
CA SER A 274 7.16 4.42 -2.47
C SER A 274 7.67 3.10 -1.92
N GLY A 275 8.12 3.09 -0.66
CA GLY A 275 8.74 1.91 -0.04
C GLY A 275 10.04 1.56 -0.76
N LYS A 276 10.14 0.34 -1.29
CA LYS A 276 11.26 -0.08 -2.16
C LYS A 276 10.99 0.10 -3.65
N GLN A 277 9.84 0.63 -4.05
CA GLN A 277 9.50 0.83 -5.47
C GLN A 277 9.74 2.29 -5.88
N LEU A 278 10.02 2.49 -7.17
CA LEU A 278 10.08 3.80 -7.82
C LEU A 278 9.03 3.78 -8.94
N THR A 279 7.95 4.56 -8.76
CA THR A 279 6.86 4.64 -9.72
C THR A 279 6.96 5.86 -10.62
N THR A 280 6.45 5.79 -11.84
CA THR A 280 6.45 6.90 -12.80
C THR A 280 5.20 6.85 -13.69
N ALA A 281 5.16 7.65 -14.75
CA ALA A 281 4.01 7.82 -15.64
C ALA A 281 3.31 6.50 -16.00
N GLY A 282 1.98 6.52 -15.93
CA GLY A 282 1.13 5.34 -16.17
C GLY A 282 1.10 4.34 -15.01
N ASN A 283 1.44 4.78 -13.80
CA ASN A 283 1.52 3.95 -12.58
C ASN A 283 2.42 2.71 -12.80
N LYS A 284 3.55 2.93 -13.46
CA LYS A 284 4.54 1.87 -13.78
C LYS A 284 5.72 1.94 -12.83
N CYS A 285 6.30 0.78 -12.54
CA CYS A 285 7.42 0.62 -11.62
C CYS A 285 8.74 0.47 -12.39
N LEU A 286 9.83 1.01 -11.83
CA LEU A 286 11.19 0.69 -12.25
C LEU A 286 11.44 -0.82 -12.06
N ASP A 287 11.86 -1.51 -13.11
CA ASP A 287 11.87 -2.96 -13.17
C ASP A 287 13.17 -3.48 -13.81
N ALA A 288 13.79 -4.48 -13.18
CA ALA A 288 14.83 -5.30 -13.80
C ALA A 288 14.17 -6.36 -14.71
N SER A 289 14.30 -6.16 -16.02
CA SER A 289 13.54 -6.88 -17.04
C SER A 289 13.61 -8.40 -16.86
N GLY A 290 12.44 -9.04 -16.82
CA GLY A 290 12.31 -10.50 -16.74
C GLY A 290 12.88 -11.11 -15.46
N GLN A 291 12.90 -10.35 -14.34
CA GLN A 291 13.56 -10.75 -13.09
C GLN A 291 15.05 -11.06 -13.25
N GLY A 292 15.71 -10.45 -14.24
CA GLY A 292 17.11 -10.69 -14.54
C GLY A 292 18.02 -10.18 -13.43
N THR A 293 19.06 -10.97 -13.12
CA THR A 293 20.08 -10.63 -12.12
C THR A 293 21.48 -10.54 -12.70
N ALA A 294 21.63 -10.66 -14.02
CA ALA A 294 22.91 -10.62 -14.72
C ALA A 294 23.33 -9.19 -15.08
N ASP A 295 24.64 -9.00 -15.30
CA ASP A 295 25.15 -7.76 -15.88
C ASP A 295 24.59 -7.58 -17.29
N GLY A 296 24.12 -6.37 -17.60
CA GLY A 296 23.48 -6.05 -18.87
C GLY A 296 21.97 -6.29 -18.89
N THR A 297 21.35 -6.81 -17.82
CA THR A 297 19.89 -6.90 -17.73
C THR A 297 19.29 -5.49 -17.91
N PRO A 298 18.37 -5.28 -18.88
CA PRO A 298 17.76 -3.97 -19.10
C PRO A 298 16.96 -3.50 -17.90
N VAL A 299 17.11 -2.22 -17.55
CA VAL A 299 16.21 -1.54 -16.62
C VAL A 299 15.11 -0.88 -17.43
N ILE A 300 13.87 -1.29 -17.15
CA ILE A 300 12.66 -0.92 -17.88
C ILE A 300 11.61 -0.36 -16.92
N ILE A 301 10.46 0.02 -17.46
CA ILE A 301 9.23 0.10 -16.67
C ILE A 301 8.31 -1.08 -16.96
N TRP A 302 7.57 -1.49 -15.94
CA TRP A 302 6.55 -2.52 -16.02
C TRP A 302 5.39 -2.23 -15.07
N THR A 303 4.24 -2.86 -15.29
CA THR A 303 3.13 -2.85 -14.35
C THR A 303 3.63 -3.21 -12.94
N CYS A 304 3.31 -2.38 -11.96
CA CYS A 304 3.72 -2.61 -10.59
C CYS A 304 3.15 -3.94 -10.08
N SER A 305 4.00 -4.80 -9.53
CA SER A 305 3.62 -6.14 -9.05
C SER A 305 4.10 -6.43 -7.63
N GLY A 306 4.95 -5.56 -7.07
CA GLY A 306 5.58 -5.76 -5.76
C GLY A 306 6.70 -6.80 -5.74
N GLN A 307 6.99 -7.44 -6.87
CA GLN A 307 8.03 -8.48 -6.98
C GLN A 307 9.43 -7.92 -6.72
N ALA A 308 10.35 -8.78 -6.29
CA ALA A 308 11.69 -8.39 -5.85
C ALA A 308 12.54 -7.70 -6.94
N ASN A 309 12.26 -7.94 -8.23
CA ASN A 309 12.92 -7.28 -9.37
C ASN A 309 12.47 -5.82 -9.58
N GLN A 310 11.41 -5.40 -8.90
CA GLN A 310 10.92 -4.01 -8.86
C GLN A 310 11.26 -3.30 -7.55
N GLN A 311 11.99 -3.98 -6.66
CA GLN A 311 12.40 -3.42 -5.38
C GLN A 311 13.86 -2.95 -5.45
N TRP A 312 14.09 -1.73 -4.99
CA TRP A 312 15.36 -1.04 -5.09
C TRP A 312 15.73 -0.43 -3.74
N ASN A 313 17.00 -0.53 -3.35
CA ASN A 313 17.55 0.23 -2.23
C ASN A 313 18.18 1.51 -2.79
N VAL A 314 17.72 2.67 -2.29
CA VAL A 314 18.36 3.97 -2.53
C VAL A 314 19.41 4.17 -1.44
N ASN A 315 20.68 4.11 -1.81
CA ASN A 315 21.78 4.09 -0.85
C ASN A 315 22.38 5.48 -0.62
N ALA A 316 22.89 5.73 0.59
CA ALA A 316 23.51 7.01 0.96
C ALA A 316 24.75 7.36 0.12
N ASP A 317 25.40 6.36 -0.48
CA ASP A 317 26.54 6.54 -1.37
C ASP A 317 26.15 6.95 -2.81
N GLY A 318 24.85 7.16 -3.05
CA GLY A 318 24.28 7.53 -4.35
C GLY A 318 23.97 6.36 -5.27
N THR A 319 24.22 5.11 -4.88
CA THR A 319 23.82 3.97 -5.72
C THR A 319 22.34 3.65 -5.59
N LEU A 320 21.75 3.15 -6.67
CA LEU A 320 20.44 2.51 -6.66
C LEU A 320 20.65 1.02 -6.94
N THR A 321 20.45 0.17 -5.94
CA THR A 321 20.72 -1.28 -6.06
C THR A 321 19.44 -2.10 -6.10
N GLY A 322 19.33 -3.06 -7.00
CA GLY A 322 18.20 -4.00 -7.02
C GLY A 322 18.23 -4.90 -5.79
N VAL A 323 17.12 -5.03 -5.07
CA VAL A 323 17.00 -5.88 -3.88
C VAL A 323 17.23 -7.35 -4.24
N GLN A 324 16.71 -7.81 -5.37
CA GLN A 324 16.88 -9.17 -5.86
C GLN A 324 18.32 -9.45 -6.34
N SER A 325 18.88 -8.55 -7.13
CA SER A 325 20.16 -8.79 -7.84
C SER A 325 21.39 -8.36 -7.06
N GLY A 326 21.25 -7.43 -6.11
CA GLY A 326 22.37 -6.75 -5.45
C GLY A 326 23.20 -5.85 -6.37
N LYS A 327 22.76 -5.65 -7.62
CA LYS A 327 23.47 -4.89 -8.66
C LYS A 327 22.97 -3.46 -8.76
N CYS A 328 23.82 -2.58 -9.28
CA CYS A 328 23.56 -1.17 -9.42
C CYS A 328 22.82 -0.87 -10.73
N VAL A 329 21.92 0.11 -10.71
CA VAL A 329 21.43 0.77 -11.92
C VAL A 329 22.57 1.58 -12.52
N ASP A 330 22.92 1.27 -13.76
CA ASP A 330 24.11 1.74 -14.47
C ASP A 330 23.72 2.40 -15.79
N ALA A 331 24.24 3.61 -16.04
CA ALA A 331 24.17 4.19 -17.38
C ALA A 331 25.19 3.50 -18.30
N THR A 332 24.67 2.70 -19.24
CA THR A 332 25.43 1.75 -20.05
C THR A 332 26.69 2.36 -20.66
N GLY A 333 27.83 1.71 -20.44
CA GLY A 333 29.11 2.09 -21.04
C GLY A 333 29.61 3.46 -20.60
N GLN A 334 29.24 3.92 -19.40
CA GLN A 334 29.51 5.29 -18.90
C GLN A 334 28.93 6.39 -19.79
N GLY A 335 27.87 6.07 -20.55
CA GLY A 335 27.26 7.02 -21.47
C GLY A 335 26.64 8.21 -20.74
N THR A 336 26.91 9.42 -21.21
CA THR A 336 26.36 10.66 -20.66
C THR A 336 25.28 11.29 -21.53
N THR A 337 25.13 10.84 -22.78
CA THR A 337 24.22 11.42 -23.78
C THR A 337 22.76 11.06 -23.54
N ALA A 338 21.85 11.93 -23.97
CA ALA A 338 20.42 11.57 -24.02
C ALA A 338 20.22 10.33 -24.91
N GLY A 339 19.39 9.38 -24.47
CA GLY A 339 19.18 8.10 -25.14
C GLY A 339 19.99 6.94 -24.54
N THR A 340 21.05 7.19 -23.76
CA THR A 340 21.82 6.12 -23.10
C THR A 340 20.90 5.29 -22.22
N LYS A 341 20.86 3.97 -22.46
CA LYS A 341 19.99 3.03 -21.73
C LYS A 341 20.56 2.70 -20.36
N LEU A 342 19.66 2.44 -19.42
CA LEU A 342 20.02 1.96 -18.09
C LEU A 342 19.94 0.43 -18.03
N ILE A 343 20.91 -0.16 -17.34
CA ILE A 343 21.04 -1.61 -17.16
C ILE A 343 21.39 -1.93 -15.71
N LEU A 344 21.25 -3.19 -15.32
CA LEU A 344 21.93 -3.71 -14.14
C LEU A 344 23.41 -3.94 -14.45
N TRP A 345 24.26 -3.53 -13.53
CA TRP A 345 25.68 -3.84 -13.59
C TRP A 345 26.25 -4.05 -12.20
N THR A 346 27.29 -4.89 -12.11
CA THR A 346 28.06 -5.09 -10.89
C THR A 346 28.51 -3.73 -10.34
N CYS A 347 28.14 -3.47 -9.08
CA CYS A 347 28.50 -2.22 -8.42
C CYS A 347 30.02 -2.09 -8.32
N ASN A 348 30.57 -1.04 -8.92
CA ASN A 348 32.01 -0.83 -9.04
C ASN A 348 32.46 0.57 -8.58
N GLY A 349 31.53 1.36 -8.03
CA GLY A 349 31.80 2.69 -7.47
C GLY A 349 31.95 3.79 -8.51
N GLN A 350 31.79 3.50 -9.81
CA GLN A 350 31.91 4.49 -10.87
C GLN A 350 30.73 5.48 -10.89
N ALA A 351 30.99 6.68 -11.41
CA ALA A 351 30.03 7.78 -11.39
C ALA A 351 28.75 7.53 -12.22
N ASN A 352 28.80 6.66 -13.23
CA ASN A 352 27.65 6.26 -14.04
C ASN A 352 26.66 5.35 -13.29
N GLN A 353 27.01 4.90 -12.08
CA GLN A 353 26.15 4.14 -11.16
C GLN A 353 25.64 5.01 -10.00
N LYS A 354 25.91 6.32 -10.04
CA LYS A 354 25.55 7.27 -9.00
C LYS A 354 24.37 8.12 -9.46
N TRP A 355 23.40 8.23 -8.57
CA TRP A 355 22.11 8.84 -8.80
C TRP A 355 21.74 9.77 -7.65
N THR A 356 21.00 10.83 -7.97
CA THR A 356 20.46 11.77 -6.98
C THR A 356 18.97 11.91 -7.20
N LEU A 357 18.19 11.74 -6.13
CA LEU A 357 16.77 12.07 -6.10
C LEU A 357 16.61 13.52 -5.68
N ARG A 358 16.29 14.41 -6.62
CA ARG A 358 15.97 15.82 -6.34
C ARG A 358 14.48 16.07 -6.45
N ALA A 359 13.94 17.01 -5.69
CA ALA A 359 12.55 17.44 -5.86
C ALA A 359 12.30 17.78 -7.33
N ALA A 360 11.25 17.20 -7.92
CA ALA A 360 10.80 17.64 -9.22
C ALA A 360 10.23 19.06 -9.07
N ALA A 361 10.64 19.96 -9.98
CA ALA A 361 10.07 21.31 -10.06
C ALA A 361 8.66 21.26 -10.67
#